data_AF-A0A502BSS3-F1
#
_entry.id   AF-A0A502BSS3-F1
#
_cell.length_a   1.000
_cell.length_b   1.000
_cell.length_c   1.000
_cell.angle_alpha   90.00
_cell.angle_beta   90.00
_cell.angle_gamma   90.00
#
_symmetry.space_group_name_H-M   'P 1'
#
loop_
_entity.id
_entity.type
_entity.pdbx_description
1 polymer ?
#
loop_
_entity_poly.entity_id
_entity_poly.type
_entity_poly.pdbx_seq_one_letter_code
_entity_poly.pdbx_strand_id
1 'polypeptide(L)'
;MSDRAELLAIFKNHTAAVEAIEGIAGSVGLSCFTLKDQGESGLEVRRLLGRFLEKNCDDEIRLIDYLRGFGSEPPMSDKERRDYRLKRSEDVLDLIDKAIETINDYVHGRAA
;
A
#
# COMPACT_ATOMS: atom_id res chain seq x y z
N MET A 1 26.26 -4.06 13.27
CA MET A 1 24.94 -4.62 13.61
C MET A 1 24.87 -6.03 13.03
N SER A 2 24.25 -7.01 13.70
CA SER A 2 24.10 -8.34 13.08
C SER A 2 22.94 -8.33 12.10
N ASP A 3 23.12 -8.91 10.92
CA ASP A 3 22.11 -9.32 9.92
C ASP A 3 20.75 -9.70 10.53
N ARG A 4 20.76 -10.55 11.56
CA ARG A 4 19.56 -10.96 12.30
C ARG A 4 18.76 -9.80 12.91
N ALA A 5 19.44 -8.79 13.45
CA ALA A 5 18.82 -7.64 14.09
C ALA A 5 18.15 -6.71 13.06
N GLU A 6 18.74 -6.59 11.87
CA GLU A 6 18.20 -5.80 10.78
C GLU A 6 16.94 -6.44 10.19
N LEU A 7 16.97 -7.75 9.94
CA LEU A 7 15.76 -8.52 9.55
C LEU A 7 14.65 -8.41 10.58
N LEU A 8 14.98 -8.57 11.87
CA LEU A 8 13.99 -8.43 12.95
C LEU A 8 13.42 -7.01 13.01
N ALA A 9 14.21 -5.99 12.72
CA ALA A 9 13.73 -4.61 12.66
C ALA A 9 12.78 -4.40 11.48
N ILE A 10 13.08 -4.96 10.30
CA ILE A 10 12.18 -4.91 9.12
C ILE A 10 10.83 -5.54 9.48
N PHE A 11 10.82 -6.76 10.02
CA PHE A 11 9.57 -7.44 10.35
C PHE A 11 8.77 -6.73 11.44
N LYS A 12 9.41 -6.26 12.52
CA LYS A 12 8.71 -5.52 13.58
C LYS A 12 8.10 -4.22 13.08
N ASN A 13 8.83 -3.48 12.24
CA ASN A 13 8.34 -2.23 11.65
C ASN A 13 7.20 -2.48 10.68
N HIS A 14 7.23 -3.59 9.94
CA HIS A 14 6.12 -4.00 9.08
C HIS A 14 4.87 -4.33 9.91
N THR A 15 4.99 -5.21 10.90
CA THR A 15 3.87 -5.57 11.80
C THR A 15 3.24 -4.35 12.45
N ALA A 16 4.06 -3.45 13.03
CA ALA A 16 3.54 -2.23 13.66
C ALA A 16 2.81 -1.31 12.66
N ALA A 17 3.26 -1.24 11.41
CA ALA A 17 2.59 -0.47 10.38
C ALA A 17 1.25 -1.10 9.95
N VAL A 18 1.19 -2.42 9.85
CA VAL A 18 -0.05 -3.15 9.56
C VAL A 18 -1.06 -2.97 10.71
N GLU A 19 -0.63 -3.11 11.96
CA GLU A 19 -1.45 -2.88 13.15
C GLU A 19 -2.00 -1.44 13.19
N ALA A 20 -1.19 -0.44 12.80
CA ALA A 20 -1.65 0.94 12.73
C ALA A 20 -2.74 1.13 11.66
N ILE A 21 -2.60 0.47 10.50
CA ILE A 21 -3.60 0.52 9.42
C ILE A 21 -4.88 -0.19 9.85
N GLU A 22 -4.78 -1.33 10.52
CA GLU A 22 -5.90 -2.05 11.12
C GLU A 22 -6.64 -1.19 12.14
N GLY A 23 -5.90 -0.52 13.04
CA GLY A 23 -6.47 0.41 14.01
C GLY A 23 -7.22 1.57 13.35
N ILE A 24 -6.67 2.14 12.28
CA ILE A 24 -7.37 3.18 11.52
C ILE A 24 -8.65 2.61 10.89
N ALA A 25 -8.57 1.44 10.24
CA ALA A 25 -9.73 0.79 9.65
C ALA A 25 -10.85 0.51 10.68
N GLY A 26 -10.49 0.08 11.89
CA GLY A 26 -11.44 -0.12 12.99
C GLY A 26 -12.05 1.19 13.54
N SER A 27 -11.38 2.32 13.33
CA SER A 27 -11.89 3.66 13.69
C SER A 27 -12.68 4.34 12.57
N VAL A 28 -12.54 3.89 11.33
CA VAL A 28 -13.29 4.41 10.18
C VAL A 28 -14.72 3.88 10.26
N GLY A 29 -15.68 4.78 10.50
CA GLY A 29 -17.10 4.47 10.41
C GLY A 29 -17.51 4.23 8.96
N LEU A 30 -17.29 3.02 8.45
CA LEU A 30 -17.79 2.60 7.15
C LEU A 30 -19.32 2.56 7.23
N SER A 31 -19.99 3.44 6.50
CA SER A 31 -21.44 3.54 6.51
C SER A 31 -22.00 3.26 5.12
N CYS A 32 -23.03 2.41 5.07
CA CYS A 32 -23.57 1.88 3.81
C CYS A 32 -25.01 2.36 3.55
N PHE A 33 -25.48 3.35 4.32
CA PHE A 33 -26.91 3.70 4.40
C PHE A 33 -27.42 4.46 3.17
N THR A 34 -26.56 5.20 2.47
CA THR A 34 -26.89 5.86 1.19
C THR A 34 -25.82 5.61 0.11
N LEU A 35 -26.16 5.81 -1.17
CA LEU A 35 -25.21 5.68 -2.29
C LEU A 35 -24.00 6.62 -2.15
N LYS A 36 -24.22 7.84 -1.64
CA LYS A 36 -23.16 8.80 -1.36
C LYS A 36 -22.24 8.29 -0.26
N ASP A 37 -22.82 7.77 0.82
CA ASP A 37 -22.06 7.20 1.94
C ASP A 37 -21.23 5.98 1.52
N GLN A 38 -21.74 5.17 0.58
CA GLN A 38 -21.01 4.05 -0.03
C GLN A 38 -19.81 4.54 -0.86
N GLY A 39 -19.98 5.62 -1.61
CA GLY A 39 -18.90 6.26 -2.36
C GLY A 39 -17.81 6.85 -1.46
N GLU A 40 -18.21 7.62 -0.43
CA GLU A 40 -17.28 8.23 0.54
C GLU A 40 -16.53 7.17 1.36
N SER A 41 -17.23 6.13 1.82
CA SER A 41 -16.61 4.97 2.47
C SER A 41 -15.65 4.24 1.54
N GLY A 42 -16.01 4.09 0.26
CA GLY A 42 -15.15 3.50 -0.77
C GLY A 42 -13.86 4.29 -1.01
N LEU A 43 -13.93 5.62 -1.00
CA LEU A 43 -12.75 6.49 -1.10
C LEU A 43 -11.83 6.35 0.12
N GLU A 44 -12.38 6.27 1.32
CA GLU A 44 -11.57 6.10 2.53
C GLU A 44 -10.92 4.72 2.58
N VAL A 45 -11.64 3.66 2.18
CA VAL A 45 -11.06 2.32 1.98
C VAL A 45 -9.93 2.35 0.96
N ARG A 46 -10.14 3.00 -0.20
CA ARG A 46 -9.10 3.18 -1.22
C ARG A 46 -7.86 3.89 -0.65
N ARG A 47 -8.06 4.92 0.16
CA ARG A 47 -6.96 5.67 0.80
C ARG A 47 -6.14 4.79 1.75
N LEU A 48 -6.82 3.97 2.56
CA LEU A 48 -6.16 3.04 3.49
C LEU A 48 -5.39 1.95 2.75
N LEU A 49 -5.99 1.35 1.72
CA LEU A 49 -5.33 0.36 0.88
C LEU A 49 -4.12 0.95 0.14
N GLY A 50 -4.21 2.20 -0.35
CA GLY A 50 -3.09 2.90 -0.96
C GLY A 50 -1.91 3.04 0.00
N ARG A 51 -2.16 3.47 1.25
CA ARG A 51 -1.12 3.57 2.28
C ARG A 51 -0.48 2.22 2.62
N PHE A 52 -1.28 1.16 2.68
CA PHE A 52 -0.78 -0.20 2.89
C PHE A 52 0.15 -0.64 1.76
N LEU A 53 -0.24 -0.41 0.50
CA LEU A 53 0.55 -0.78 -0.67
C LEU A 53 1.86 0.00 -0.77
N GLU A 54 1.84 1.31 -0.49
CA GLU A 54 3.05 2.13 -0.42
C GLU A 54 4.02 1.58 0.63
N LYS A 55 3.52 1.25 1.83
CA LYS A 55 4.33 0.71 2.92
C LYS A 55 4.93 -0.65 2.56
N ASN A 56 4.17 -1.53 1.90
CA ASN A 56 4.67 -2.81 1.43
C ASN A 56 5.78 -2.64 0.40
N CYS A 57 5.62 -1.71 -0.54
CA CYS A 57 6.65 -1.42 -1.54
C CYS A 57 7.96 -0.95 -0.88
N ASP A 58 7.87 -0.13 0.18
CA ASP A 58 9.05 0.30 0.94
C ASP A 58 9.77 -0.84 1.66
N ASP A 59 9.01 -1.76 2.25
CA ASP A 59 9.58 -2.93 2.92
C ASP A 59 10.16 -3.94 1.91
N GLU A 60 9.51 -4.13 0.76
CA GLU A 60 10.01 -4.93 -0.37
C GLU A 60 11.37 -4.39 -0.85
N ILE A 61 11.49 -3.08 -1.08
CA ILE A 61 12.74 -2.42 -1.48
C ILE A 61 13.85 -2.65 -0.43
N ARG A 62 13.54 -2.49 0.86
CA ARG A 62 14.50 -2.75 1.95
C ARG A 62 14.96 -4.20 2.00
N LEU A 63 14.05 -5.14 1.77
CA LEU A 63 14.39 -6.55 1.68
C LEU A 63 15.32 -6.83 0.50
N ILE A 64 15.07 -6.22 -0.66
CA ILE A 64 15.93 -6.34 -1.85
C ILE A 64 17.33 -5.80 -1.56
N ASP A 65 17.45 -4.61 -0.95
CA ASP A 65 18.73 -4.02 -0.56
C ASP A 65 19.52 -4.96 0.36
N TYR A 66 18.83 -5.55 1.34
CA TYR A 66 19.41 -6.50 2.28
C TYR A 66 19.87 -7.80 1.59
N LEU A 67 19.07 -8.32 0.64
CA LEU A 67 19.43 -9.51 -0.15
C LEU A 67 20.62 -9.26 -1.08
N ARG A 68 20.67 -8.10 -1.74
CA ARG A 68 21.83 -7.66 -2.54
C ARG A 68 23.11 -7.61 -1.72
N GLY A 69 23.02 -7.22 -0.45
CA GLY A 69 24.12 -7.27 0.50
C GLY A 69 24.77 -8.65 0.62
N PHE A 70 23.99 -9.74 0.64
CA PHE A 70 24.56 -11.10 0.63
C PHE A 70 25.25 -11.46 -0.69
N GLY A 71 24.78 -10.89 -1.80
CA GLY A 71 25.38 -11.03 -3.13
C GLY A 71 26.59 -10.13 -3.36
N SER A 72 27.00 -9.29 -2.39
CA SER A 72 27.97 -8.20 -2.59
C SER A 72 27.56 -7.20 -3.67
N GLU A 73 26.27 -7.10 -3.97
CA GLU A 73 25.70 -6.11 -4.87
C GLU A 73 25.37 -4.81 -4.10
N PRO A 74 25.50 -3.64 -4.73
CA PRO A 74 25.09 -2.39 -4.10
C PRO A 74 23.57 -2.33 -3.91
N PRO A 75 23.09 -1.58 -2.89
CA PRO A 75 21.67 -1.27 -2.75
C PRO A 75 21.07 -0.68 -4.04
N MET A 76 19.75 -0.78 -4.18
CA MET A 76 19.02 -0.17 -5.28
C MET A 76 19.32 1.34 -5.34
N SER A 77 19.68 1.79 -6.53
CA SER A 77 19.79 3.20 -6.88
C SER A 77 18.43 3.89 -6.86
N ASP A 78 18.42 5.23 -6.77
CA ASP A 78 17.18 6.02 -6.81
C ASP A 78 16.36 5.76 -8.08
N LYS A 79 17.04 5.49 -9.20
CA LYS A 79 16.36 5.13 -10.45
C LYS A 79 15.65 3.79 -10.31
N GLU A 80 16.35 2.75 -9.85
CA GLU A 80 15.74 1.41 -9.66
C GLU A 80 14.58 1.45 -8.67
N ARG A 81 14.67 2.24 -7.60
CA ARG A 81 13.56 2.43 -6.64
C ARG A 81 12.35 3.07 -7.29
N ARG A 82 12.54 4.10 -8.11
CA ARG A 82 11.45 4.75 -8.86
C ARG A 82 10.81 3.79 -9.87
N ASP A 83 11.63 3.08 -10.63
CA ASP A 83 11.16 2.12 -11.63
C ASP A 83 10.38 0.98 -10.97
N TYR A 84 10.86 0.47 -9.83
CA TYR A 84 10.16 -0.54 -9.03
C TYR A 84 8.81 -0.04 -8.51
N ARG A 85 8.77 1.16 -7.93
CA ARG A 85 7.52 1.79 -7.44
C ARG A 85 6.52 2.01 -8.58
N LEU A 86 6.98 2.45 -9.74
CA LEU A 86 6.12 2.65 -10.92
C LEU A 86 5.50 1.33 -11.35
N LYS A 87 6.34 0.29 -11.55
CA LYS A 87 5.85 -1.04 -11.92
C LYS A 87 4.86 -1.61 -10.90
N ARG A 88 5.17 -1.46 -9.61
CA ARG A 88 4.28 -1.91 -8.53
C ARG A 88 2.95 -1.17 -8.57
N SER A 89 2.97 0.12 -8.84
CA SER A 89 1.75 0.93 -9.02
C SER A 89 0.95 0.49 -10.23
N GLU A 90 1.60 0.22 -11.37
CA GLU A 90 0.94 -0.29 -12.59
C GLU A 90 0.28 -1.65 -12.32
N ASP A 91 1.01 -2.61 -11.75
CA ASP A 91 0.49 -3.94 -11.41
C ASP A 91 -0.73 -3.85 -10.45
N VAL A 92 -0.68 -2.92 -9.50
CA VAL A 92 -1.79 -2.68 -8.56
C VAL A 92 -2.98 -2.05 -9.28
N LEU A 93 -2.76 -0.97 -10.05
CA LEU A 93 -3.80 -0.25 -10.77
C LEU A 93 -4.56 -1.17 -11.71
N ASP A 94 -3.85 -1.98 -12.49
CA ASP A 94 -4.44 -2.99 -13.38
C ASP A 94 -5.41 -3.94 -12.63
N LEU A 95 -5.10 -4.28 -11.38
CA LEU A 95 -5.93 -5.17 -10.56
C LEU A 95 -7.14 -4.46 -9.91
N ILE A 96 -7.10 -3.14 -9.74
CA ILE A 96 -8.11 -2.37 -9.00
C ILE A 96 -8.87 -1.34 -9.84
N ASP A 97 -8.53 -1.16 -11.12
CA ASP A 97 -9.10 -0.14 -12.01
C ASP A 97 -10.63 -0.17 -12.06
N LYS A 98 -11.22 -1.36 -12.21
CA LYS A 98 -12.68 -1.52 -12.20
C LYS A 98 -13.32 -1.08 -10.89
N ALA A 99 -12.65 -1.34 -9.76
CA ALA A 99 -13.14 -0.94 -8.45
C ALA A 99 -13.02 0.58 -8.26
N ILE A 100 -11.94 1.20 -8.75
CA ILE A 100 -11.76 2.66 -8.74
C ILE A 100 -12.82 3.36 -9.59
N GLU A 101 -13.07 2.87 -10.81
CA GLU A 101 -14.10 3.41 -11.72
C GLU A 101 -15.48 3.37 -11.05
N THR A 102 -15.83 2.21 -10.48
CA THR A 102 -17.09 2.02 -9.75
C THR A 102 -17.24 2.98 -8.55
N ILE A 103 -16.20 3.14 -7.73
CA ILE A 103 -16.23 4.08 -6.59
C ILE A 103 -16.40 5.53 -7.08
N ASN A 104 -15.69 5.92 -8.13
CA ASN A 104 -15.78 7.27 -8.68
C ASN A 104 -17.17 7.55 -9.29
N ASP A 105 -17.77 6.58 -9.98
CA ASP A 105 -19.12 6.72 -10.54
C ASP A 105 -20.18 6.92 -9.47
N TYR A 106 -20.05 6.21 -8.33
CA TYR A 106 -20.93 6.37 -7.18
C TYR A 106 -20.77 7.74 -6.49
N VAL A 107 -19.53 8.25 -6.38
CA VAL A 107 -19.25 9.55 -5.76
C VAL A 107 -19.67 10.72 -6.66
N HIS A 108 -19.46 10.60 -7.98
CA HIS A 108 -19.64 11.70 -8.93
C HIS A 108 -20.97 11.67 -9.69
N GLY A 109 -21.85 10.71 -9.38
CA GLY A 109 -23.24 10.73 -9.84
C GLY A 109 -23.42 10.36 -11.31
N ARG A 110 -22.61 9.45 -11.86
CA ARG A 110 -22.90 8.80 -13.15
C ARG A 110 -23.78 7.56 -13.03
N ALA A 111 -24.38 7.33 -11.86
CA ALA A 111 -25.42 6.33 -11.67
C ALA A 111 -26.81 6.98 -11.80
N ALA A 112 -27.19 7.31 -13.03
CA ALA A 112 -28.57 7.48 -13.47
C ALA A 112 -28.68 7.11 -14.95
#